data_AF-A0A948W5F3-F1
#
_entry.id   AF-A0A948W5F3-F1
#
_cell.length_a   1.000
_cell.length_b   1.000
_cell.length_c   1.000
_cell.angle_alpha   90.00
_cell.angle_beta   90.00
_cell.angle_gamma   90.00
#
_symmetry.space_group_name_H-M   'P 1'
#
loop_
_entity.id
_entity.type
_entity.pdbx_description
1 polymer ?
#
loop_
_entity_poly.entity_id
_entity_poly.type
_entity_poly.pdbx_seq_one_letter_code
_entity_poly.pdbx_strand_id
1 'polypeptide(L)'
;MSRRIRFKPSLLLDLWLIFQVIAVSGRQGGPLNLILDVEIPRVIMFMVVVKMTRPHQPLLMKETNMNLIEALSIHTEDIIAEAMKGVRRAHLEHYNVDDPETLAKLHKLLALCSECTEKRNVIPMVRYAQGIAKERFASGFGFAEVQTTYNTLEEAIWSVLSKKLPAEEFVNSIWLVSSILGMGKDAMARSYVELTSKKSVPSLNYDALFRNALG
;
A
#
# COMPACT_ATOMS: atom_id res chain seq x y z
N MET A 1 14.46 25.68 27.65
CA MET A 1 15.43 24.77 27.00
C MET A 1 14.62 23.67 26.28
N SER A 2 14.14 23.94 25.07
CA SER A 2 13.21 23.03 24.36
C SER A 2 14.00 22.04 23.49
N ARG A 3 14.03 20.76 23.89
CA ARG A 3 14.65 19.68 23.11
C ARG A 3 13.74 19.36 21.92
N ARG A 4 14.11 19.81 20.72
CA ARG A 4 13.52 19.31 19.47
C ARG A 4 13.91 17.84 19.32
N ILE A 5 12.95 16.93 19.53
CA ILE A 5 13.10 15.52 19.20
C ILE A 5 13.11 15.41 17.67
N ARG A 6 14.29 15.17 17.10
CA ARG A 6 14.48 14.96 15.66
C ARG A 6 14.16 13.50 15.37
N PHE A 7 12.90 13.19 15.04
CA PHE A 7 12.49 11.84 14.65
C PHE A 7 13.13 11.45 13.31
N LYS A 8 13.79 10.29 13.26
CA LYS A 8 14.34 9.73 12.01
C LYS A 8 13.19 9.15 11.18
N PRO A 9 13.10 9.44 9.86
CA PRO A 9 12.05 8.93 8.98
C PRO A 9 11.92 7.39 8.94
N SER A 10 13.01 6.67 9.20
CA SER A 10 13.03 5.19 9.20
C SER A 10 12.18 4.58 10.32
N LEU A 11 12.10 5.20 11.50
CA LEU A 11 11.32 4.69 12.63
C LEU A 11 9.80 4.78 12.43
N LEU A 12 9.35 5.68 11.56
CA LEU A 12 7.93 5.83 11.22
C LEU A 12 7.46 4.76 10.22
N LEU A 13 8.37 4.29 9.35
CA LEU A 13 8.14 3.17 8.43
C LEU A 13 7.99 1.85 9.20
N ASP A 14 8.86 1.62 10.20
CA ASP A 14 8.82 0.41 11.02
C ASP A 14 7.53 0.33 11.87
N LEU A 15 7.13 1.44 12.50
CA LEU A 15 5.88 1.52 13.25
C LEU A 15 4.63 1.36 12.36
N TRP A 16 4.71 1.77 11.09
CA TRP A 16 3.61 1.65 10.13
C TRP A 16 3.46 0.23 9.57
N LEU A 17 4.57 -0.45 9.27
CA LEU A 17 4.60 -1.88 8.94
C LEU A 17 4.04 -2.72 10.10
N ILE A 18 4.41 -2.41 11.34
CA ILE A 18 3.89 -3.07 12.54
C ILE A 18 2.37 -2.83 12.69
N PHE A 19 1.89 -1.60 12.46
CA PHE A 19 0.45 -1.29 12.55
C PHE A 19 -0.37 -1.98 11.45
N GLN A 20 0.12 -2.04 10.21
CA GLN A 20 -0.55 -2.76 9.11
C GLN A 20 -0.61 -4.27 9.37
N VAL A 21 0.47 -4.88 9.89
CA VAL A 21 0.51 -6.31 10.24
C VAL A 21 -0.42 -6.63 11.41
N ILE A 22 -0.49 -5.77 12.43
CA ILE A 22 -1.40 -5.94 13.58
C ILE A 22 -2.87 -5.76 13.16
N ALA A 23 -3.18 -4.76 12.34
CA ALA A 23 -4.55 -4.51 11.85
C ALA A 23 -5.08 -5.65 10.95
N VAL A 24 -4.20 -6.33 10.22
CA VAL A 24 -4.55 -7.53 9.41
C VAL A 24 -4.68 -8.77 10.30
N SER A 25 -3.88 -8.91 11.36
CA SER A 25 -3.90 -10.08 12.26
C SER A 25 -5.03 -10.04 13.30
N GLY A 26 -5.60 -8.86 13.59
CA GLY A 26 -6.64 -8.64 14.60
C GLY A 26 -8.10 -8.87 14.16
N ARG A 27 -8.37 -9.26 12.90
CA ARG A 27 -9.74 -9.44 12.37
C ARG A 27 -10.26 -10.88 12.41
N GLN A 28 -10.13 -11.58 13.54
CA GLN A 28 -10.94 -12.77 13.80
C GLN A 28 -12.03 -12.44 14.83
N GLY A 29 -13.22 -12.07 14.36
CA GLY A 29 -14.42 -11.98 15.20
C GLY A 29 -15.54 -11.08 14.66
N GLY A 30 -16.59 -11.69 14.09
CA GLY A 30 -17.94 -11.12 14.04
C GLY A 30 -18.41 -10.52 12.70
N PRO A 31 -19.69 -10.72 12.30
CA PRO A 31 -20.20 -10.36 10.98
C PRO A 31 -20.73 -8.92 10.91
N LEU A 32 -20.56 -8.31 9.74
CA LEU A 32 -21.26 -7.10 9.27
C LEU A 32 -21.20 -5.89 10.22
N ASN A 33 -20.10 -5.14 10.18
CA ASN A 33 -20.12 -3.68 10.29
C ASN A 33 -18.78 -3.04 9.87
N LEU A 34 -18.89 -1.83 9.31
CA LEU A 34 -17.85 -0.85 8.96
C LEU A 34 -16.97 -1.10 7.73
N ILE A 35 -17.59 -0.76 6.59
CA ILE A 35 -16.96 0.14 5.61
C ILE A 35 -16.60 1.45 6.36
N LEU A 36 -15.36 1.94 6.18
CA LEU A 36 -14.74 3.16 6.76
C LEU A 36 -14.10 3.02 8.15
N ASP A 37 -12.89 2.48 8.18
CA ASP A 37 -11.85 2.96 9.12
C ASP A 37 -10.49 2.77 8.44
N VAL A 38 -10.25 3.58 7.40
CA VAL A 38 -8.91 3.75 6.84
C VAL A 38 -8.21 4.73 7.76
N GLU A 39 -7.56 4.21 8.81
CA GLU A 39 -6.74 5.01 9.71
C GLU A 39 -5.65 5.71 8.88
N ILE A 40 -5.84 6.99 8.61
CA ILE A 40 -4.89 7.82 7.84
C ILE A 40 -3.57 7.81 8.62
N PRO A 41 -2.48 7.20 8.09
CA PRO A 41 -1.23 7.11 8.80
C PRO A 41 -0.75 8.49 9.27
N ARG A 42 -0.15 8.56 10.46
CA ARG A 42 0.42 9.81 11.01
C ARG A 42 1.36 10.53 10.03
N VAL A 43 1.98 9.80 9.11
CA VAL A 43 2.81 10.35 8.03
C VAL A 43 1.99 11.15 7.01
N ILE A 44 0.81 10.67 6.61
CA ILE A 44 -0.12 11.41 5.74
C ILE A 44 -0.61 12.66 6.48
N MET A 45 -1.04 12.51 7.73
CA MET A 45 -1.48 13.65 8.56
C MET A 45 -0.35 14.70 8.67
N PHE A 46 0.90 14.27 8.89
CA PHE A 46 2.05 15.17 8.93
C PHE A 46 2.33 15.85 7.58
N MET A 47 2.26 15.12 6.46
CA MET A 47 2.46 15.72 5.12
C MET A 47 1.37 16.74 4.79
N VAL A 48 0.11 16.43 5.10
CA VAL A 48 -1.02 17.35 4.92
C VAL A 48 -0.85 18.59 5.79
N VAL A 49 -0.55 18.44 7.07
CA VAL A 49 -0.31 19.56 8.00
C VAL A 49 0.89 20.41 7.55
N VAL A 50 2.00 19.79 7.14
CA VAL A 50 3.18 20.51 6.65
C VAL A 50 2.90 21.26 5.34
N LYS A 51 2.08 20.71 4.44
CA LYS A 51 1.69 21.38 3.19
C LYS A 51 0.73 22.55 3.47
N MET A 52 -0.23 22.37 4.38
CA MET A 52 -1.21 23.40 4.79
C MET A 52 -0.58 24.57 5.57
N THR A 53 0.55 24.35 6.25
CA THR A 53 1.20 25.36 7.10
C THR A 53 2.29 26.18 6.39
N ARG A 54 2.67 25.83 5.16
CA ARG A 54 3.61 26.65 4.36
C ARG A 54 2.84 27.79 3.69
N PRO A 55 3.27 29.05 3.85
CA PRO A 55 2.62 30.16 3.15
C PRO A 55 2.69 29.92 1.63
N HIS A 56 1.54 30.03 0.96
CA HIS A 56 1.46 30.00 -0.49
C HIS A 56 2.41 31.06 -1.05
N GLN A 57 3.50 30.62 -1.67
CA GLN A 57 4.40 31.51 -2.38
C GLN A 57 3.71 31.88 -3.70
N PRO A 58 3.37 33.17 -3.94
CA PRO A 58 2.64 33.56 -5.13
C PRO A 58 3.64 33.59 -6.29
N LEU A 59 3.85 32.45 -6.94
CA LEU A 59 4.50 32.40 -8.24
C LEU A 59 3.43 32.59 -9.30
N LEU A 60 3.53 33.73 -9.97
CA LEU A 60 2.75 34.14 -11.13
C LEU A 60 2.89 33.11 -12.26
N MET A 61 2.11 32.03 -12.24
CA MET A 61 1.97 31.09 -13.34
C MET A 61 0.54 30.60 -13.41
N LYS A 62 -0.04 30.71 -14.60
CA LYS A 62 -1.32 30.18 -15.06
C LYS A 62 -1.71 28.94 -14.24
N GLU A 63 -2.75 29.06 -13.40
CA GLU A 63 -3.35 27.94 -12.67
C GLU A 63 -3.92 26.94 -13.68
N THR A 64 -3.06 26.05 -14.17
CA THR A 64 -3.51 24.81 -14.79
C THR A 64 -4.06 23.99 -13.63
N ASN A 65 -5.39 23.91 -13.56
CA ASN A 65 -6.12 23.18 -12.53
C ASN A 65 -5.88 21.68 -12.76
N MET A 66 -4.72 21.20 -12.34
CA MET A 66 -4.24 19.85 -12.60
C MET A 66 -4.95 18.89 -11.66
N ASN A 67 -5.82 18.05 -12.21
CA ASN A 67 -6.51 17.01 -11.44
C ASN A 67 -5.61 15.77 -11.24
N LEU A 68 -6.03 14.86 -10.36
CA LEU A 68 -5.29 13.63 -10.03
C LEU A 68 -4.88 12.81 -11.26
N ILE A 69 -5.77 12.65 -12.25
CA ILE A 69 -5.51 11.79 -13.42
C ILE A 69 -4.39 12.40 -14.27
N GLU A 70 -4.43 13.71 -14.47
CA GLU A 70 -3.36 14.45 -15.16
C GLU A 70 -2.05 14.34 -14.39
N ALA A 71 -2.07 14.51 -13.07
CA ALA A 71 -0.88 14.43 -12.24
C ALA A 71 -0.24 13.03 -12.25
N LEU A 72 -1.04 11.95 -12.16
CA LEU A 72 -0.55 10.58 -12.28
C LEU A 72 0.05 10.32 -13.67
N SER A 73 -0.58 10.82 -14.73
CA SER A 73 -0.10 10.68 -16.11
C SER A 73 1.23 11.40 -16.32
N ILE A 74 1.28 12.71 -16.04
CA ILE A 74 2.45 13.58 -16.24
C ILE A 74 3.65 13.10 -15.42
N HIS A 75 3.42 12.64 -14.20
CA HIS A 75 4.48 12.27 -13.27
C HIS A 75 4.70 10.75 -13.14
N THR A 76 4.24 9.97 -14.12
CA THR A 76 4.40 8.50 -14.12
C THR A 76 5.84 8.08 -13.83
N GLU A 77 6.80 8.60 -14.60
CA GLU A 77 8.20 8.21 -14.46
C GLU A 77 8.83 8.68 -13.14
N ASP A 78 8.46 9.86 -12.65
CA ASP A 78 8.91 10.36 -11.35
C ASP A 78 8.43 9.45 -10.21
N ILE A 79 7.17 9.01 -10.28
CA ILE A 79 6.55 8.11 -9.30
C ILE A 79 7.23 6.75 -9.35
N ILE A 80 7.42 6.18 -10.54
CA ILE A 80 8.04 4.86 -10.69
C ILE A 80 9.51 4.89 -10.23
N ALA A 81 10.27 5.93 -10.59
CA ALA A 81 11.64 6.08 -10.13
C ALA A 81 11.72 6.16 -8.60
N GLU A 82 10.80 6.87 -7.95
CA GLU A 82 10.73 6.98 -6.49
C GLU A 82 10.28 5.66 -5.83
N ALA A 83 9.31 4.95 -6.43
CA ALA A 83 8.86 3.64 -5.95
C ALA A 83 10.01 2.62 -6.01
N MET A 84 10.76 2.59 -7.12
CA MET A 84 11.94 1.74 -7.26
C MET A 84 13.01 2.05 -6.20
N LYS A 85 13.23 3.33 -5.83
CA LYS A 85 14.10 3.67 -4.69
C LYS A 85 13.55 3.10 -3.37
N GLY A 86 12.23 3.11 -3.19
CA GLY A 86 11.57 2.43 -2.07
C GLY A 86 11.90 0.94 -2.02
N VAL A 87 11.70 0.24 -3.14
CA VAL A 87 11.99 -1.20 -3.25
C VAL A 87 13.46 -1.50 -2.92
N ARG A 88 14.43 -0.74 -3.43
CA ARG A 88 15.86 -1.01 -3.10
C ARG A 88 16.16 -0.86 -1.62
N ARG A 89 15.55 0.13 -0.96
CA ARG A 89 15.75 0.39 0.47
C ARG A 89 15.14 -0.70 1.35
N ALA A 90 14.11 -1.39 0.86
CA ALA A 90 13.42 -2.42 1.61
C ALA A 90 14.20 -3.74 1.71
N HIS A 91 15.23 -3.95 0.87
CA HIS A 91 16.07 -5.16 0.88
C HIS A 91 15.25 -6.46 0.98
N LEU A 92 14.22 -6.56 0.15
CA LEU A 92 13.31 -7.70 0.11
C LEU A 92 14.05 -8.95 -0.37
N GLU A 93 13.75 -10.09 0.24
CA GLU A 93 14.47 -11.35 0.07
C GLU A 93 14.41 -11.88 -1.36
N HIS A 94 13.22 -11.83 -1.96
CA HIS A 94 12.95 -12.40 -3.29
C HIS A 94 12.83 -11.34 -4.40
N TYR A 95 12.80 -10.05 -4.06
CA TYR A 95 12.77 -8.98 -5.07
C TYR A 95 14.19 -8.52 -5.38
N ASN A 96 14.62 -8.76 -6.62
CA ASN A 96 15.85 -8.16 -7.11
C ASN A 96 15.60 -6.71 -7.52
N VAL A 97 16.48 -5.82 -7.06
CA VAL A 97 16.37 -4.37 -7.21
C VAL A 97 16.41 -3.89 -8.66
N ASP A 98 17.08 -4.66 -9.52
CA ASP A 98 17.22 -4.38 -10.95
C ASP A 98 16.32 -5.29 -11.81
N ASP A 99 15.35 -5.95 -11.20
CA ASP A 99 14.42 -6.83 -11.88
C ASP A 99 13.44 -6.05 -12.79
N PRO A 100 13.47 -6.28 -14.11
CA PRO A 100 12.53 -5.67 -15.04
C PRO A 100 11.07 -6.04 -14.75
N GLU A 101 10.83 -7.20 -14.14
CA GLU A 101 9.48 -7.65 -13.80
C GLU A 101 8.88 -6.80 -12.67
N THR A 102 9.69 -6.45 -11.66
CA THR A 102 9.30 -5.53 -10.59
C THR A 102 8.93 -4.16 -11.13
N LEU A 103 9.73 -3.62 -12.04
CA LEU A 103 9.45 -2.36 -12.74
C LEU A 103 8.10 -2.43 -13.49
N ALA A 104 7.91 -3.47 -14.30
CA ALA A 104 6.68 -3.67 -15.07
C ALA A 104 5.45 -3.79 -14.17
N LYS A 105 5.57 -4.50 -13.03
CA LYS A 105 4.49 -4.65 -12.04
C LYS A 105 4.13 -3.32 -11.37
N LEU A 106 5.11 -2.47 -11.05
CA LEU A 106 4.87 -1.12 -10.51
C LEU A 106 4.16 -0.21 -11.53
N HIS A 107 4.60 -0.21 -12.79
CA HIS A 107 3.89 0.49 -13.87
C HIS A 107 2.45 0.00 -13.99
N LYS A 108 2.24 -1.33 -13.94
CA LYS A 108 0.90 -1.89 -14.05
C LYS A 108 0.00 -1.47 -12.90
N LEU A 109 0.50 -1.45 -11.67
CA LEU A 109 -0.24 -0.97 -10.50
C LEU A 109 -0.60 0.51 -10.60
N LEU A 110 0.35 1.35 -11.04
CA LEU A 110 0.09 2.78 -11.23
C LEU A 110 -0.96 3.01 -12.32
N ALA A 111 -0.85 2.29 -13.45
CA ALA A 111 -1.83 2.36 -14.54
C ALA A 111 -3.23 1.92 -14.08
N LEU A 112 -3.32 0.86 -13.28
CA LEU A 112 -4.59 0.42 -12.68
C LEU A 112 -5.14 1.47 -11.71
N CYS A 113 -4.29 2.14 -10.94
CA CYS A 113 -4.73 3.21 -10.05
C CYS A 113 -5.35 4.37 -10.85
N SER A 114 -4.72 4.78 -11.95
CA SER A 114 -5.25 5.78 -12.86
C SER A 114 -6.56 5.34 -13.51
N GLU A 115 -6.63 4.10 -14.01
CA GLU A 115 -7.85 3.55 -14.62
C GLU A 115 -9.02 3.48 -13.62
N CYS A 116 -8.76 2.98 -12.40
CA CYS A 116 -9.77 2.90 -11.35
C CYS A 116 -10.25 4.29 -10.91
N THR A 117 -9.35 5.29 -10.92
CA THR A 117 -9.68 6.69 -10.67
C THR A 117 -10.61 7.22 -11.75
N GLU A 118 -10.24 7.08 -13.02
CA GLU A 118 -11.00 7.57 -14.17
C GLU A 118 -12.38 6.93 -14.27
N LYS A 119 -12.44 5.60 -14.19
CA LYS A 119 -13.67 4.83 -14.40
C LYS A 119 -14.52 4.65 -13.13
N ARG A 120 -14.05 5.16 -11.99
CA ARG A 120 -14.67 4.96 -10.66
C ARG A 120 -14.99 3.49 -10.38
N ASN A 121 -14.10 2.59 -10.79
CA ASN A 121 -14.28 1.15 -10.69
C ASN A 121 -13.01 0.47 -10.20
N VAL A 122 -13.05 -0.07 -8.98
CA VAL A 122 -11.91 -0.71 -8.32
C VAL A 122 -11.71 -2.19 -8.69
N ILE A 123 -12.68 -2.81 -9.39
CA ILE A 123 -12.66 -4.25 -9.70
C ILE A 123 -11.38 -4.69 -10.42
N PRO A 124 -10.83 -3.94 -11.41
CA PRO A 124 -9.57 -4.31 -12.06
C PRO A 124 -8.39 -4.39 -11.10
N MET A 125 -8.26 -3.43 -10.16
CA MET A 125 -7.21 -3.42 -9.13
C MET A 125 -7.32 -4.64 -8.21
N VAL A 126 -8.53 -4.96 -7.75
CA VAL A 126 -8.80 -6.12 -6.89
C VAL A 126 -8.41 -7.43 -7.58
N ARG A 127 -8.85 -7.64 -8.83
CA ARG A 127 -8.54 -8.86 -9.59
C ARG A 127 -7.05 -9.02 -9.83
N TYR A 128 -6.37 -7.91 -10.17
CA TYR A 128 -4.93 -7.92 -10.36
C TYR A 128 -4.20 -8.30 -9.06
N ALA A 129 -4.60 -7.70 -7.93
CA ALA A 129 -3.98 -7.99 -6.64
C ALA A 129 -4.17 -9.45 -6.19
N GLN A 130 -5.34 -10.04 -6.45
CA GLN A 130 -5.59 -11.48 -6.23
C GLN A 130 -4.70 -12.36 -7.12
N GLY A 131 -4.50 -11.96 -8.38
CA GLY A 131 -3.60 -12.66 -9.31
C GLY A 131 -2.15 -12.64 -8.82
N ILE A 132 -1.65 -11.47 -8.44
CA ILE A 132 -0.31 -11.29 -7.86
C ILE A 132 -0.14 -12.14 -6.60
N ALA A 133 -1.15 -12.18 -5.72
CA ALA A 133 -1.10 -13.01 -4.53
C ALA A 133 -0.86 -14.48 -4.85
N LYS A 134 -1.60 -15.03 -5.82
CA LYS A 134 -1.46 -16.43 -6.25
C LYS A 134 -0.11 -16.70 -6.88
N GLU A 135 0.32 -15.85 -7.79
CA GLU A 135 1.60 -15.97 -8.51
C GLU A 135 2.79 -15.94 -7.54
N ARG A 136 2.81 -14.93 -6.66
CA ARG A 136 3.92 -14.72 -5.71
C ARG A 136 3.94 -15.78 -4.61
N PHE A 137 2.76 -16.19 -4.10
CA PHE A 137 2.68 -17.31 -3.15
C PHE A 137 3.20 -18.62 -3.75
N ALA A 138 2.82 -18.94 -5.00
CA ALA A 138 3.32 -20.12 -5.69
C ALA A 138 4.84 -20.08 -5.94
N SER A 139 5.39 -18.87 -6.06
CA SER A 139 6.82 -18.63 -6.25
C SER A 139 7.60 -18.50 -4.93
N GLY A 140 6.96 -18.70 -3.78
CA GLY A 140 7.62 -18.71 -2.46
C GLY A 140 7.78 -17.35 -1.78
N PHE A 141 7.28 -16.26 -2.37
CA PHE A 141 7.38 -14.92 -1.79
C PHE A 141 6.53 -14.82 -0.51
N GLY A 142 7.08 -14.12 0.49
CA GLY A 142 6.34 -13.78 1.70
C GLY A 142 5.30 -12.69 1.45
N PHE A 143 4.17 -12.75 2.16
CA PHE A 143 3.14 -11.70 2.11
C PHE A 143 3.72 -10.31 2.40
N ALA A 144 4.61 -10.20 3.38
CA ALA A 144 5.25 -8.95 3.77
C ALA A 144 6.05 -8.31 2.62
N GLU A 145 6.71 -9.11 1.78
CA GLU A 145 7.49 -8.60 0.64
C GLU A 145 6.59 -8.01 -0.44
N VAL A 146 5.52 -8.74 -0.78
CA VAL A 146 4.56 -8.28 -1.79
C VAL A 146 3.81 -7.05 -1.30
N GLN A 147 3.41 -7.02 -0.02
CA GLN A 147 2.79 -5.84 0.58
C GLN A 147 3.74 -4.64 0.60
N THR A 148 5.02 -4.85 0.91
CA THR A 148 6.02 -3.78 0.88
C THR A 148 6.14 -3.18 -0.52
N THR A 149 6.05 -3.98 -1.58
CA THR A 149 6.07 -3.47 -2.96
C THR A 149 4.89 -2.52 -3.23
N TYR A 150 3.67 -2.88 -2.81
CA TYR A 150 2.52 -1.97 -2.92
C TYR A 150 2.71 -0.68 -2.14
N ASN A 151 3.25 -0.79 -0.93
CA ASN A 151 3.50 0.34 -0.05
C ASN A 151 4.52 1.31 -0.65
N THR A 152 5.58 0.80 -1.29
CA THR A 152 6.58 1.65 -1.94
C THR A 152 6.00 2.49 -3.07
N LEU A 153 5.03 1.96 -3.83
CA LEU A 153 4.32 2.71 -4.86
C LEU A 153 3.40 3.78 -4.25
N GLU A 154 2.65 3.41 -3.23
CA GLU A 154 1.74 4.33 -2.54
C GLU A 154 2.51 5.54 -1.96
N GLU A 155 3.62 5.28 -1.26
CA GLU A 155 4.50 6.32 -0.74
C GLU A 155 5.10 7.19 -1.84
N ALA A 156 5.49 6.60 -2.97
CA ALA A 156 6.03 7.32 -4.11
C ALA A 156 4.99 8.28 -4.71
N ILE A 157 3.75 7.82 -4.89
CA ILE A 157 2.64 8.67 -5.34
C ILE A 157 2.47 9.85 -4.38
N TRP A 158 2.41 9.61 -3.07
CA TRP A 158 2.28 10.68 -2.07
C TRP A 158 3.44 11.68 -2.11
N SER A 159 4.67 11.17 -2.18
CA SER A 159 5.90 11.97 -2.23
C SER A 159 5.91 12.89 -3.45
N VAL A 160 5.47 12.41 -4.61
CA VAL A 160 5.43 13.19 -5.85
C VAL A 160 4.25 14.16 -5.84
N LEU A 161 3.03 13.69 -5.58
CA LEU A 161 1.83 14.54 -5.61
C LEU A 161 1.90 15.67 -4.58
N SER A 162 2.46 15.44 -3.39
CA SER A 162 2.62 16.49 -2.37
C SER A 162 3.49 17.68 -2.84
N LYS A 163 4.37 17.46 -3.83
CA LYS A 163 5.22 18.50 -4.41
C LYS A 163 4.56 19.19 -5.60
N LYS A 164 3.71 18.49 -6.32
CA LYS A 164 3.16 18.92 -7.62
C LYS A 164 1.76 19.53 -7.52
N LEU A 165 0.94 19.06 -6.59
CA LEU A 165 -0.43 19.54 -6.43
C LEU A 165 -0.53 20.67 -5.39
N PRO A 166 -1.51 21.57 -5.57
CA PRO A 166 -2.02 22.43 -4.49
C PRO A 166 -2.52 21.61 -3.30
N ALA A 167 -2.58 22.23 -2.11
CA ALA A 167 -2.90 21.52 -0.87
C ALA A 167 -4.29 20.86 -0.89
N GLU A 168 -5.30 21.56 -1.42
CA GLU A 168 -6.68 21.08 -1.51
C GLU A 168 -6.79 19.85 -2.44
N GLU A 169 -6.29 19.99 -3.67
CA GLU A 169 -6.25 18.90 -4.64
C GLU A 169 -5.43 17.70 -4.15
N PHE A 170 -4.34 17.95 -3.41
CA PHE A 170 -3.51 16.90 -2.83
C PHE A 170 -4.29 16.05 -1.81
N VAL A 171 -5.07 16.65 -0.92
CA VAL A 171 -5.85 15.91 0.10
C VAL A 171 -6.88 15.00 -0.55
N ASN A 172 -7.64 15.53 -1.51
CA ASN A 172 -8.64 14.74 -2.25
C ASN A 172 -7.98 13.60 -3.03
N SER A 173 -6.85 13.90 -3.67
CA SER A 173 -6.04 12.94 -4.42
C SER A 173 -5.52 11.80 -3.55
N ILE A 174 -4.97 12.12 -2.37
CA ILE A 174 -4.36 11.13 -1.50
C ILE A 174 -5.41 10.14 -0.98
N TRP A 175 -6.60 10.63 -0.63
CA TRP A 175 -7.68 9.79 -0.11
C TRP A 175 -8.13 8.76 -1.16
N LEU A 176 -8.30 9.20 -2.40
CA LEU A 176 -8.75 8.33 -3.49
C LEU A 176 -7.70 7.26 -3.83
N VAL A 177 -6.43 7.66 -3.98
CA VAL A 177 -5.32 6.72 -4.25
C VAL A 177 -5.22 5.68 -3.12
N SER A 178 -5.24 6.14 -1.86
CA SER A 178 -5.14 5.26 -0.70
C SER A 178 -6.30 4.27 -0.63
N SER A 179 -7.51 4.69 -1.02
CA SER A 179 -8.68 3.82 -1.06
C SER A 179 -8.53 2.72 -2.12
N ILE A 180 -8.12 3.08 -3.34
CA ILE A 180 -7.95 2.13 -4.45
C ILE A 180 -6.85 1.10 -4.11
N LEU A 181 -5.67 1.57 -3.69
CA LEU A 181 -4.55 0.70 -3.32
C LEU A 181 -4.86 -0.11 -2.07
N GLY A 182 -5.56 0.47 -1.09
CA GLY A 182 -6.06 -0.21 0.10
C GLY A 182 -6.95 -1.39 -0.23
N MET A 183 -7.92 -1.24 -1.14
CA MET A 183 -8.78 -2.35 -1.58
C MET A 183 -7.99 -3.44 -2.31
N GLY A 184 -6.97 -3.07 -3.10
CA GLY A 184 -6.05 -4.03 -3.70
C GLY A 184 -5.26 -4.83 -2.64
N LYS A 185 -4.66 -4.14 -1.67
CA LYS A 185 -3.90 -4.76 -0.56
C LYS A 185 -4.77 -5.70 0.28
N ASP A 186 -6.01 -5.30 0.58
CA ASP A 186 -6.98 -6.10 1.32
C ASP A 186 -7.36 -7.39 0.55
N ALA A 187 -7.62 -7.28 -0.75
CA ALA A 187 -7.88 -8.45 -1.60
C ALA A 187 -6.69 -9.40 -1.71
N MET A 188 -5.47 -8.85 -1.82
CA MET A 188 -4.23 -9.62 -1.81
C MET A 188 -4.04 -10.35 -0.47
N ALA A 189 -4.23 -9.66 0.67
CA ALA A 189 -4.10 -10.25 2.00
C ALA A 189 -5.07 -11.42 2.20
N ARG A 190 -6.36 -11.24 1.87
CA ARG A 190 -7.33 -12.34 1.93
C ARG A 190 -6.93 -13.54 1.07
N SER A 191 -6.39 -13.28 -0.13
CA SER A 191 -5.93 -14.34 -1.02
C SER A 191 -4.76 -15.13 -0.43
N TYR A 192 -3.80 -14.44 0.19
CA TYR A 192 -2.70 -15.10 0.91
C TYR A 192 -3.21 -15.98 2.04
N VAL A 193 -4.14 -15.47 2.87
CA VAL A 193 -4.75 -16.24 3.98
C VAL A 193 -5.47 -17.49 3.46
N GLU A 194 -6.21 -17.38 2.37
CA GLU A 194 -6.89 -18.52 1.76
C GLU A 194 -5.89 -19.58 1.26
N LEU A 195 -4.82 -19.15 0.59
CA LEU A 195 -3.77 -20.03 0.06
C LEU A 195 -2.99 -20.73 1.18
N THR A 196 -2.64 -20.02 2.26
CA THR A 196 -1.98 -20.61 3.42
C THR A 196 -2.89 -21.62 4.12
N SER A 197 -4.19 -21.31 4.24
CA SER A 197 -5.14 -22.20 4.90
C SER A 197 -5.31 -23.52 4.15
N LYS A 198 -5.27 -23.49 2.81
CA LYS A 198 -5.31 -24.69 1.97
C LYS A 198 -4.03 -25.53 2.04
N LYS A 199 -2.86 -24.90 2.23
CA LYS A 199 -1.57 -25.58 2.36
C LYS A 199 -1.36 -26.24 3.73
N SER A 200 -1.93 -25.66 4.79
CA SER A 200 -1.71 -26.10 6.19
C SER A 200 -2.67 -27.18 6.71
N VAL A 201 -3.30 -27.99 5.86
CA VAL A 201 -4.16 -29.10 6.32
C VAL A 201 -3.48 -30.47 6.12
N PRO A 202 -2.63 -30.92 7.05
CA PRO A 202 -2.74 -32.30 7.51
C PRO A 202 -4.05 -32.38 8.29
N SER A 203 -5.01 -33.20 7.85
CA SER A 203 -6.18 -33.47 8.68
C SER A 203 -5.68 -34.00 10.03
N LEU A 204 -5.90 -33.23 11.09
CA LEU A 204 -5.63 -33.67 12.45
C LEU A 204 -6.49 -34.92 12.65
N ASN A 205 -5.88 -36.08 12.81
CA ASN A 205 -6.62 -37.31 13.09
C ASN A 205 -7.11 -37.23 14.55
N TYR A 206 -8.30 -36.68 14.73
CA TYR A 206 -8.93 -36.53 16.05
C TYR A 206 -9.08 -37.90 16.75
N ASP A 207 -9.27 -38.99 16.01
CA ASP A 207 -9.33 -40.34 16.59
C ASP A 207 -8.00 -40.78 17.22
N ALA A 208 -6.86 -40.26 16.73
CA ALA A 208 -5.55 -40.53 17.33
C ALA A 208 -5.33 -39.72 18.63
N LEU A 209 -5.92 -38.52 18.73
CA LEU A 209 -5.85 -37.67 19.93
C LEU A 209 -6.66 -38.24 21.09
N PHE A 210 -7.84 -38.82 20.83
CA PHE A 210 -8.70 -39.36 21.90
C PHE A 210 -8.38 -40.79 22.33
N ARG A 211 -7.64 -41.58 21.52
CA ARG A 211 -7.24 -42.94 21.88
C ARG A 211 -6.17 -43.02 22.97
N ASN A 212 -5.34 -41.98 23.12
CA ASN A 212 -4.29 -41.94 24.14
C ASN A 212 -4.70 -41.21 25.43
N ALA A 213 -5.89 -40.61 25.48
CA ALA A 213 -6.40 -39.88 26.64
C ALA A 213 -7.23 -40.76 27.60
N LEU A 214 -7.51 -42.01 27.22
CA LEU A 214 -8.32 -42.97 27.98
C LEU A 214 -7.54 -44.25 28.35
N GLY A 215 -6.20 -44.21 28.27
CA GLY A 215 -5.30 -45.31 28.64
C GLY A 215 -4.65 -45.10 30.00
#